data_AF-A0A1H9A3Z8-F1
#
_entry.id   AF-A0A1H9A3Z8-F1
#
_cell.length_a   1.000
_cell.length_b   1.000
_cell.length_c   1.000
_cell.angle_alpha   90.00
_cell.angle_beta   90.00
_cell.angle_gamma   90.00
#
_symmetry.space_group_name_H-M   'P 1'
#
loop_
_entity.id
_entity.type
_entity.pdbx_description
1 polymer ?
#
loop_
_entity_poly.entity_id
_entity_poly.type
_entity_poly.pdbx_seq_one_letter_code
_entity_poly.pdbx_strand_id
1 'polypeptide(L)'
;MSLEFSSSDDVASFERVIGALDDEACREIIAILEEPMTVHDIAEATAHPLSTTYRKLDCLTDAGLVEEAVGVRRGRHQKSRYVANLDRISIRLDDDNELRVDIDRGTRHSIWSDLSSEL
;
A
#
# COMPACT_ATOMS: atom_id res chain seq x y z
N MET A 1 -15.88 -20.98 -24.60
CA MET A 1 -15.88 -19.67 -23.93
C MET A 1 -14.68 -19.65 -23.01
N SER A 2 -13.57 -19.10 -23.51
CA SER A 2 -12.40 -18.83 -22.70
C SER A 2 -12.72 -17.57 -21.90
N LEU A 3 -12.70 -17.66 -20.58
CA LEU A 3 -12.74 -16.48 -19.73
C LEU A 3 -11.44 -15.72 -20.02
N GLU A 4 -11.59 -14.58 -20.70
CA GLU A 4 -10.54 -13.59 -20.83
C GLU A 4 -10.19 -13.15 -19.40
N PHE A 5 -9.05 -13.63 -18.89
CA PHE A 5 -8.39 -12.99 -17.77
C PHE A 5 -8.07 -11.58 -18.24
N SER A 6 -8.91 -10.64 -17.84
CA SER A 6 -8.67 -9.22 -18.05
C SER A 6 -7.39 -8.86 -17.29
N SER A 7 -6.27 -8.93 -17.99
CA SER A 7 -4.99 -8.37 -17.60
C SER A 7 -5.08 -6.85 -17.70
N SER A 8 -5.85 -6.23 -16.82
CA SER A 8 -5.96 -4.78 -16.73
C SER A 8 -6.32 -4.36 -15.32
N ASP A 9 -5.36 -4.50 -14.41
CA ASP A 9 -5.06 -3.42 -13.48
C ASP A 9 -3.55 -3.47 -13.20
N ASP A 10 -2.97 -2.37 -12.76
CA ASP A 10 -1.57 -2.23 -12.31
C ASP A 10 -1.36 -3.08 -11.02
N VAL A 11 -1.45 -4.40 -11.14
CA VAL A 11 -1.35 -5.33 -10.00
C VAL A 11 0.11 -5.47 -9.60
N ALA A 12 0.40 -5.11 -8.35
CA ALA A 12 1.66 -5.36 -7.68
C ALA A 12 2.26 -6.71 -8.07
N SER A 13 3.40 -6.71 -8.75
CA SER A 13 4.03 -7.97 -9.17
C SER A 13 4.47 -8.77 -7.95
N PHE A 14 4.46 -10.10 -8.08
CA PHE A 14 4.85 -11.03 -7.02
C PHE A 14 6.18 -10.61 -6.36
N GLU A 15 7.19 -10.27 -7.16
CA GLU A 15 8.52 -9.88 -6.70
C GLU A 15 8.50 -8.58 -5.89
N ARG A 16 7.66 -7.61 -6.26
CA ARG A 16 7.56 -6.33 -5.53
C ARG A 16 6.90 -6.53 -4.18
N VAL A 17 5.81 -7.29 -4.13
CA VAL A 17 5.10 -7.58 -2.88
C VAL A 17 6.01 -8.36 -1.93
N ILE A 18 6.62 -9.45 -2.40
CA ILE A 18 7.50 -10.26 -1.56
C ILE A 18 8.76 -9.49 -1.16
N GLY A 19 9.37 -8.75 -2.08
CA GLY A 19 10.53 -7.91 -1.77
C GLY A 19 10.23 -6.83 -0.73
N ALA A 20 9.03 -6.23 -0.77
CA ALA A 20 8.60 -5.28 0.24
C ALA A 20 8.33 -5.97 1.60
N LEU A 21 7.74 -7.17 1.62
CA LEU A 21 7.43 -7.88 2.86
C LEU A 21 8.64 -8.58 3.50
N ASP A 22 9.69 -8.88 2.74
CA ASP A 22 10.96 -9.39 3.30
C ASP A 22 11.62 -8.32 4.20
N ASP A 23 11.44 -7.05 3.86
CA ASP A 23 11.97 -5.92 4.59
C ASP A 23 11.22 -5.66 5.91
N GLU A 24 11.96 -5.65 7.03
CA GLU A 24 11.40 -5.43 8.36
C GLU A 24 10.79 -4.03 8.52
N ALA A 25 11.46 -2.99 8.01
CA ALA A 25 10.97 -1.61 8.13
C ALA A 25 9.68 -1.41 7.32
N CYS A 26 9.54 -2.06 6.16
CA CYS A 26 8.28 -2.08 5.42
C CYS A 26 7.15 -2.72 6.24
N ARG A 27 7.40 -3.86 6.88
CA ARG A 27 6.40 -4.55 7.73
C ARG A 27 5.98 -3.70 8.93
N GLU A 28 6.93 -3.04 9.58
CA GLU A 28 6.65 -2.11 10.69
C GLU A 28 5.79 -0.92 10.23
N ILE A 29 6.12 -0.33 9.08
CA ILE A 29 5.35 0.79 8.52
C ILE A 29 3.90 0.34 8.22
N ILE A 30 3.70 -0.80 7.56
CA ILE A 30 2.35 -1.31 7.28
C ILE A 30 1.56 -1.49 8.59
N ALA A 31 2.18 -2.04 9.63
CA ALA A 31 1.52 -2.35 10.90
C ALA A 31 0.99 -1.11 11.64
N ILE A 32 1.58 0.08 11.43
CA ILE A 32 1.14 1.32 12.09
C ILE A 32 0.17 2.16 11.24
N LEU A 33 0.00 1.84 9.96
CA LEU A 33 -0.83 2.60 9.03
C LEU A 33 -2.34 2.24 9.15
N GLU A 34 -2.83 2.17 10.38
CA GLU A 34 -4.26 1.96 10.67
C GLU A 34 -5.11 3.20 10.31
N GLU A 35 -4.51 4.39 10.39
CA GLU A 35 -5.08 5.69 10.01
C GLU A 35 -4.10 6.47 9.10
N PRO A 36 -4.56 7.47 8.32
CA PRO A 36 -3.67 8.25 7.45
C PRO A 36 -2.57 9.01 8.20
N MET A 37 -1.30 8.65 7.99
CA MET A 37 -0.15 9.26 8.66
C MET A 37 0.77 10.00 7.68
N THR A 38 1.43 11.07 8.10
CA THR A 38 2.48 11.69 7.27
C THR A 38 3.78 10.91 7.36
N VAL A 39 4.68 11.07 6.38
CA VAL A 39 6.03 10.47 6.43
C VAL A 39 6.77 10.78 7.74
N HIS A 40 6.54 11.98 8.29
CA HIS A 40 7.19 12.40 9.54
C HIS A 40 6.64 11.65 10.75
N ASP A 41 5.32 11.45 10.80
CA ASP A 41 4.67 10.71 11.89
C ASP A 41 5.10 9.24 11.84
N ILE A 42 5.22 8.67 10.63
CA ILE A 42 5.68 7.30 10.41
C ILE A 42 7.13 7.13 10.87
N ALA A 43 8.03 8.05 10.48
CA ALA A 43 9.43 8.04 10.88
C ALA A 43 9.59 8.14 12.41
N GLU A 44 8.77 8.96 13.06
CA GLU A 44 8.78 9.09 14.51
C GLU A 44 8.27 7.82 15.22
N ALA A 45 7.14 7.26 14.76
CA ALA A 45 6.53 6.07 15.36
C ALA A 45 7.38 4.80 15.19
N THR A 46 8.07 4.66 14.06
CA THR A 46 8.95 3.51 13.77
C THR A 46 10.41 3.74 14.20
N ALA A 47 10.76 4.94 14.65
CA ALA A 47 12.13 5.38 14.93
C ALA A 47 13.11 5.23 13.74
N HIS A 48 12.60 5.20 12.51
CA HIS A 48 13.41 5.17 11.29
C HIS A 48 13.85 6.57 10.87
N PRO A 49 15.06 6.72 10.29
CA PRO A 49 15.44 7.97 9.62
C PRO A 49 14.45 8.34 8.51
N LEU A 50 14.14 9.63 8.35
CA LEU A 50 13.23 10.11 7.30
C LEU A 50 13.58 9.58 5.90
N SER A 51 14.87 9.53 5.55
CA SER A 51 15.32 9.00 4.26
C SER A 51 15.01 7.52 4.08
N THR A 52 15.09 6.73 5.15
CA THR A 52 14.67 5.33 5.15
C THR A 52 13.16 5.25 4.97
N THR A 53 12.39 6.02 5.73
CA THR A 53 10.93 6.03 5.65
C THR A 53 10.43 6.38 4.25
N TYR A 54 10.98 7.42 3.61
CA TYR A 54 10.66 7.77 2.22
C TYR A 54 10.90 6.60 1.27
N ARG A 55 12.08 5.96 1.37
CA ARG A 55 12.43 4.81 0.51
C ARG A 55 11.50 3.62 0.72
N LYS A 56 11.09 3.34 1.96
CA LYS A 56 10.18 2.23 2.27
C LYS A 56 8.76 2.52 1.80
N LEU A 57 8.26 3.74 1.98
CA LEU A 57 6.96 4.14 1.45
C LEU A 57 6.90 4.09 -0.07
N ASP A 58 7.98 4.46 -0.75
CA ASP A 58 8.12 4.32 -2.21
C ASP A 58 7.99 2.84 -2.62
N CYS A 59 8.77 1.94 -1.98
CA CYS A 59 8.66 0.51 -2.23
C CYS A 59 7.26 -0.07 -1.95
N LEU A 60 6.61 0.37 -0.88
CA LEU A 60 5.26 -0.08 -0.52
C LEU A 60 4.19 0.46 -1.48
N THR A 61 4.37 1.68 -1.98
CA THR A 61 3.48 2.30 -2.96
C THR A 61 3.62 1.62 -4.32
N ASP A 62 4.85 1.36 -4.77
CA ASP A 62 5.15 0.60 -5.99
C ASP A 62 4.63 -0.85 -5.92
N ALA A 63 4.57 -1.42 -4.71
CA ALA A 63 3.97 -2.73 -4.45
C ALA A 63 2.45 -2.66 -4.20
N GLY A 64 1.82 -1.48 -4.31
CA GLY A 64 0.38 -1.31 -4.10
C GLY A 64 -0.12 -1.70 -2.71
N LEU A 65 0.78 -1.81 -1.72
CA LEU A 65 0.49 -2.16 -0.32
C LEU A 65 0.17 -0.92 0.52
N VAL A 66 0.60 0.25 0.06
CA VAL A 66 0.33 1.55 0.66
C VAL A 66 -0.10 2.50 -0.45
N GLU A 67 -0.96 3.45 -0.13
CA GLU A 67 -1.31 4.53 -1.05
C GLU A 67 -1.26 5.88 -0.36
N GLU A 68 -1.11 6.94 -1.16
CA GLU A 68 -1.25 8.31 -0.69
C GLU A 68 -2.76 8.67 -0.59
N ALA A 69 -3.22 9.08 0.59
CA ALA A 69 -4.59 9.50 0.80
C ALA A 69 -4.87 10.83 0.06
N VAL A 70 -5.51 10.74 -1.11
CA VAL A 70 -5.89 11.88 -1.95
C VAL A 70 -7.06 12.63 -1.31
N GLY A 71 -6.91 13.87 -0.86
CA GLY A 71 -8.07 14.67 -0.41
C GLY A 71 -7.86 15.55 0.82
N VAL A 72 -6.73 15.45 1.51
CA VAL A 72 -6.41 16.37 2.62
C VAL A 72 -5.84 17.69 2.08
N ARG A 73 -6.62 18.40 1.23
CA ARG A 73 -6.32 19.76 0.76
C ARG A 73 -6.80 20.79 1.79
N ARG A 74 -6.00 21.02 2.83
CA ARG A 74 -6.06 22.27 3.61
C ARG A 74 -4.67 22.84 3.81
N GLY A 75 -4.18 23.61 2.83
CA GLY A 75 -3.05 24.53 3.03
C GLY A 75 -1.90 24.41 2.03
N ARG A 76 -1.11 25.50 1.94
CA ARG A 76 -0.05 25.75 0.94
C ARG A 76 1.25 24.96 1.15
N HIS A 77 1.31 24.09 2.18
CA HIS A 77 2.49 23.31 2.59
C HIS A 77 2.12 21.96 3.26
N GLN A 78 1.04 21.30 2.86
CA GLN A 78 0.61 20.08 3.56
C GLN A 78 1.32 18.82 3.05
N LYS A 79 1.89 18.06 3.99
CA LYS A 79 2.62 16.81 3.77
C LYS A 79 1.66 15.70 3.31
N SER A 80 2.06 14.93 2.30
CA SER A 80 1.42 13.69 1.88
C SER A 80 1.13 12.76 3.06
N ARG A 81 -0.07 12.19 3.09
CA ARG A 81 -0.49 11.20 4.08
C ARG A 81 -0.64 9.85 3.41
N TYR A 82 -0.25 8.80 4.11
CA TYR A 82 -0.22 7.44 3.61
C TYR A 82 -1.15 6.56 4.44
N VAL A 83 -1.74 5.55 3.80
CA VAL A 83 -2.61 4.56 4.43
C VAL A 83 -2.30 3.18 3.86
N ALA A 84 -2.44 2.13 4.68
CA ALA A 84 -2.33 0.76 4.21
C ALA A 84 -3.45 0.45 3.21
N ASN A 85 -3.08 -0.12 2.07
CA ASN A 85 -3.98 -0.46 0.98
C ASN A 85 -4.14 -1.98 0.83
N LEU A 86 -4.31 -2.67 1.97
CA LEU A 86 -4.57 -4.10 2.02
C LEU A 86 -5.23 -4.47 3.35
N ASP A 87 -6.02 -5.54 3.30
CA ASP A 87 -6.49 -6.25 4.49
C ASP A 87 -5.95 -7.69 4.50
N ARG A 88 -5.73 -8.29 3.33
CA ARG A 88 -5.20 -9.65 3.22
C ARG A 88 -4.37 -9.84 1.96
N ILE A 89 -3.27 -10.57 2.10
CA ILE A 89 -2.46 -11.07 0.98
C ILE A 89 -2.61 -12.59 0.91
N SER A 90 -2.84 -13.12 -0.28
CA SER A 90 -2.86 -14.56 -0.55
C SER A 90 -1.85 -14.92 -1.63
N ILE A 91 -1.03 -15.93 -1.37
CA ILE A 91 -0.11 -16.51 -2.35
C ILE A 91 -0.69 -17.84 -2.82
N ARG A 92 -0.78 -18.03 -4.14
CA ARG A 92 -1.29 -19.27 -4.76
C ARG A 92 -0.29 -19.78 -5.78
N LEU A 93 -0.27 -21.09 -5.97
CA LEU A 93 0.40 -21.76 -7.08
C LEU A 93 -0.71 -22.15 -8.06
N ASP A 94 -0.61 -21.68 -9.30
CA ASP A 94 -1.62 -21.97 -10.32
C ASP A 94 -1.36 -23.29 -11.07
N ASP A 95 -2.20 -23.58 -12.06
CA ASP A 95 -2.13 -24.79 -12.87
C ASP A 95 -0.88 -24.86 -13.76
N ASP A 96 -0.24 -23.71 -14.03
CA ASP A 96 1.02 -23.59 -14.77
C ASP A 96 2.25 -23.69 -13.83
N ASN A 97 2.02 -23.96 -12.54
CA ASN A 97 3.03 -24.02 -11.49
C ASN A 97 3.77 -22.67 -11.32
N GLU A 98 3.06 -21.56 -11.55
CA GLU A 98 3.53 -20.20 -11.30
C GLU A 98 2.95 -19.64 -9.99
N LEU A 99 3.76 -18.89 -9.26
CA LEU A 99 3.32 -18.22 -8.03
C LEU A 99 2.59 -16.93 -8.38
N ARG A 100 1.38 -16.78 -7.85
CA ARG A 100 0.57 -15.56 -7.97
C ARG A 100 0.24 -14.98 -6.60
N VAL A 101 0.26 -13.65 -6.53
CA VAL A 101 -0.15 -12.88 -5.35
C VAL A 101 -1.49 -12.22 -5.65
N ASP A 102 -2.38 -12.29 -4.67
CA ASP A 102 -3.70 -11.69 -4.67
C ASP A 102 -3.80 -10.78 -3.44
N ILE A 103 -4.09 -9.50 -3.65
CA ILE A 103 -4.22 -8.50 -2.58
C ILE A 103 -5.70 -8.16 -2.44
N ASP A 104 -6.26 -8.54 -1.31
CA ASP A 104 -7.61 -8.17 -0.90
C ASP A 104 -7.54 -6.86 -0.11
N ARG A 105 -8.26 -5.87 -0.62
CA ARG A 105 -8.40 -4.53 -0.07
C ARG A 105 -9.84 -4.45 0.41
N GLY A 106 -10.09 -4.82 1.66
CA GLY A 106 -11.46 -4.84 2.16
C GLY A 106 -12.07 -3.44 2.26
N THR A 107 -13.22 -3.34 2.92
CA THR A 107 -14.06 -2.13 2.93
C THR A 107 -13.41 -0.91 3.61
N ARG A 108 -12.28 -1.09 4.31
CA ARG A 108 -11.49 0.02 4.90
C ARG A 108 -11.03 1.02 3.84
N HIS A 109 -10.79 0.56 2.62
CA HIS A 109 -10.45 1.42 1.47
C HIS A 109 -11.62 2.29 1.01
N SER A 110 -12.85 1.76 1.03
CA SER A 110 -14.07 2.49 0.63
C SER A 110 -14.31 3.72 1.52
N ILE A 111 -14.05 3.61 2.83
CA ILE A 111 -14.33 4.69 3.79
C ILE A 111 -13.46 5.93 3.48
N TRP A 112 -12.20 5.74 3.09
CA TRP A 112 -11.30 6.84 2.76
C TRP A 112 -11.50 7.34 1.32
N SER A 113 -11.85 6.45 0.38
CA SER A 113 -12.23 6.83 -0.99
C SER A 113 -13.50 7.71 -1.01
N ASP A 114 -14.49 7.38 -0.18
CA ASP A 114 -15.75 8.14 -0.06
C ASP A 114 -15.52 9.53 0.55
N LEU A 115 -14.68 9.63 1.60
CA LEU A 115 -14.32 10.92 2.21
C LEU A 115 -13.49 11.82 1.28
N SER A 116 -12.80 11.22 0.30
CA SER A 116 -12.00 11.93 -0.69
C SER A 116 -12.84 12.50 -1.84
N SER A 117 -14.07 11.98 -2.03
CA SER A 117 -14.98 12.39 -3.09
C SER A 117 -15.94 13.53 -2.69
N GLU A 118 -16.00 13.88 -1.40
CA GLU A 118 -16.93 14.88 -0.84
C GLU A 118 -16.31 16.26 -0.54
N LEU A 119 -15.05 16.52 -0.94
CA LEU A 119 -14.35 17.80 -0.71
C LEU A 119 -13.74 18.40 -1.99
#